data_AF-A0A9J6E9N7-F1
#
_entry.id   AF-A0A9J6E9N7-F1
#
_cell.length_a   1.000
_cell.length_b   1.000
_cell.length_c   1.000
_cell.angle_alpha   90.00
_cell.angle_beta   90.00
_cell.angle_gamma   90.00
#
_symmetry.space_group_name_H-M   'P 1'
#
loop_
_entity.id
_entity.type
_entity.pdbx_description
1 polymer ?
#
loop_
_entity_poly.entity_id
_entity_poly.type
_entity_poly.pdbx_seq_one_letter_code
_entity_poly.pdbx_strand_id
1 'polypeptide(L)'
;MYDLPKTLKQYFELKQKTYYEFPGSFISQALFFIPNCTSIYSRNGMGWDPWQELLGKLGLQGWPFPNVSPEWNVSGTAGFVDGTLGIFPFTEVRVVSEYARDYSVQLDVPRTILRRHQLRYTNENLFNYSQVVARALSILNVMENVDLLAENIVILEMRLEEAVEMKTFVPPLARKRSLASLPQEPEVELERLRGRHLPAPPFDGLKLLQSFYAIQANTKRTYFDPWHRTMDLDNRHHVSSLHPDIEYVHGKNKLFMPYVVVAFLRGMSNSLEPLFVPIVAQFLLKGLFYAVDDRGASIDHRNRIIDWWSKATAEKYAHIRDCFFKQYKEEMQLKLPDLDMVGDLADDIADNAAVAPLYDYYLSLLGMDTMTARRTRAPFGGFTLEQIFFSLRHLCELRDAEDLNVLSRTDPGYPDAGVDLEIDVWLST
;
A
#
# COMPACT_ATOMS: atom_id res chain seq x y z
N MET A 1 -20.70 -25.19 -5.89
CA MET A 1 -20.15 -23.92 -6.39
C MET A 1 -21.29 -22.93 -6.47
N TYR A 2 -21.27 -21.86 -5.67
CA TYR A 2 -22.23 -20.77 -5.83
C TYR A 2 -21.94 -20.06 -7.14
N ASP A 3 -22.96 -19.86 -7.97
CA ASP A 3 -22.88 -19.01 -9.17
C ASP A 3 -22.73 -17.56 -8.69
N LEU A 4 -21.48 -17.18 -8.38
CA LEU A 4 -21.13 -15.87 -7.84
C LEU A 4 -21.68 -14.73 -8.71
N PRO A 5 -21.62 -14.78 -10.06
CA PRO A 5 -22.30 -13.80 -10.90
C PRO A 5 -23.80 -13.70 -10.63
N LYS A 6 -24.52 -14.82 -10.52
CA LYS A 6 -25.96 -14.83 -10.24
C LYS A 6 -26.29 -14.40 -8.82
N THR A 7 -25.50 -14.81 -7.83
CA THR A 7 -25.66 -14.40 -6.42
C THR A 7 -25.38 -12.92 -6.24
N LEU A 8 -24.32 -12.39 -6.87
CA LEU A 8 -24.03 -10.97 -6.91
C LEU A 8 -25.15 -10.21 -7.62
N LYS A 9 -25.62 -10.68 -8.78
CA LYS A 9 -26.75 -10.06 -9.50
C LYS A 9 -28.01 -10.00 -8.64
N GLN A 10 -28.40 -11.10 -8.01
CA GLN A 10 -29.57 -11.15 -7.12
C GLN A 10 -29.38 -10.26 -5.88
N TYR A 11 -28.19 -10.28 -5.28
CA TYR A 11 -27.85 -9.39 -4.17
C TYR A 11 -27.92 -7.92 -4.58
N PHE A 12 -27.42 -7.59 -5.78
CA PHE A 12 -27.43 -6.25 -6.35
C PHE A 12 -28.84 -5.78 -6.68
N GLU A 13 -29.70 -6.62 -7.28
CA GLU A 13 -31.11 -6.34 -7.53
C GLU A 13 -31.90 -6.12 -6.23
N LEU A 14 -31.62 -6.92 -5.19
CA LEU A 14 -32.26 -6.79 -3.88
C LEU A 14 -31.82 -5.51 -3.15
N LYS A 15 -30.54 -5.14 -3.28
CA LYS A 15 -29.93 -3.99 -2.60
C LYS A 15 -30.06 -2.68 -3.35
N GLN A 16 -30.33 -2.69 -4.66
CA GLN A 16 -30.69 -1.49 -5.42
C GLN A 16 -31.97 -0.85 -4.87
N LYS A 17 -32.90 -1.65 -4.31
CA LYS A 17 -34.06 -1.14 -3.57
C LYS A 17 -33.67 -0.48 -2.24
N THR A 18 -32.66 -0.99 -1.55
CA THR A 18 -32.16 -0.47 -0.26
C THR A 18 -31.17 0.70 -0.40
N TYR A 19 -30.63 0.91 -1.60
CA TYR A 19 -29.70 2.00 -1.93
C TYR A 19 -30.30 3.38 -1.60
N TYR A 20 -31.58 3.57 -1.88
CA TYR A 20 -32.30 4.82 -1.60
C TYR A 20 -32.55 5.04 -0.10
N GLU A 21 -32.50 3.98 0.71
CA GLU A 21 -32.73 4.07 2.17
C GLU A 21 -31.42 4.35 2.93
N PHE A 22 -30.27 3.85 2.43
CA PHE A 22 -28.96 3.99 3.09
C PHE A 22 -27.82 4.25 2.09
N PRO A 23 -27.77 5.42 1.42
CA PRO A 23 -26.74 5.74 0.43
C PRO A 23 -25.32 5.82 1.04
N GLY A 24 -25.20 6.04 2.35
CA GLY A 24 -23.92 6.12 3.06
C GLY A 24 -23.29 4.77 3.45
N SER A 25 -23.94 3.63 3.22
CA SER A 25 -23.34 2.33 3.59
C SER A 25 -22.24 1.92 2.60
N PHE A 26 -21.17 1.27 3.09
CA PHE A 26 -20.07 0.77 2.26
C PHE A 26 -20.56 -0.07 1.08
N ILE A 27 -21.51 -0.98 1.31
CA ILE A 27 -22.10 -1.80 0.25
C ILE A 27 -22.80 -0.91 -0.77
N SER A 28 -23.67 0.01 -0.35
CA SER A 28 -24.37 0.93 -1.27
C SER A 28 -23.40 1.73 -2.15
N GLN A 29 -22.30 2.21 -1.56
CA GLN A 29 -21.25 2.91 -2.29
C GLN A 29 -20.55 1.98 -3.28
N ALA A 30 -20.14 0.77 -2.86
CA ALA A 30 -19.53 -0.23 -3.75
C ALA A 30 -20.46 -0.60 -4.92
N LEU A 31 -21.76 -0.77 -4.66
CA LEU A 31 -22.79 -1.03 -5.68
C LEU A 31 -22.92 0.10 -6.69
N PHE A 32 -22.65 1.34 -6.28
CA PHE A 32 -22.62 2.47 -7.17
C PHE A 32 -21.33 2.52 -8.00
N PHE A 33 -20.15 2.37 -7.38
CA PHE A 33 -18.88 2.53 -8.11
C PHE A 33 -18.59 1.41 -9.10
N ILE A 34 -18.79 0.15 -8.72
CA ILE A 34 -18.41 -1.00 -9.56
C ILE A 34 -19.03 -0.92 -10.98
N PRO A 35 -20.36 -0.78 -11.14
CA PRO A 35 -20.96 -0.67 -12.47
C PRO A 35 -20.66 0.65 -13.14
N ASN A 36 -20.59 1.78 -12.40
CA ASN A 36 -20.38 3.08 -13.03
C ASN A 36 -18.95 3.26 -13.55
N CYS A 37 -17.92 2.77 -12.84
CA CYS A 37 -16.53 2.78 -13.31
C CYS A 37 -16.27 1.87 -14.52
N THR A 38 -17.06 0.79 -14.65
CA THR A 38 -16.93 -0.19 -15.73
C THR A 38 -17.85 0.07 -16.92
N SER A 39 -18.91 0.87 -16.73
CA SER A 39 -19.83 1.21 -17.82
C SER A 39 -19.15 2.11 -18.87
N ILE A 40 -19.36 1.78 -20.15
CA ILE A 40 -18.92 2.61 -21.28
C ILE A 40 -19.63 3.98 -21.24
N TYR A 41 -20.85 4.04 -20.71
CA TYR A 41 -21.67 5.24 -20.63
C TYR A 41 -21.07 6.31 -19.70
N SER A 42 -20.47 5.90 -18.57
CA SER A 42 -19.77 6.83 -17.66
C SER A 42 -18.50 7.42 -18.28
N ARG A 43 -17.92 6.79 -19.31
CA ARG A 43 -16.67 7.24 -19.94
C ARG A 43 -16.88 8.25 -21.07
N ASN A 44 -18.04 8.23 -21.73
CA ASN A 44 -18.23 8.93 -23.02
C ASN A 44 -19.27 10.07 -22.99
N GLY A 45 -20.02 10.27 -21.89
CA GLY A 45 -21.18 11.16 -21.90
C GLY A 45 -21.01 12.57 -21.31
N MET A 46 -20.09 12.79 -20.38
CA MET A 46 -19.99 14.05 -19.61
C MET A 46 -18.74 14.89 -19.91
N GLY A 47 -17.81 14.39 -20.71
CA GLY A 47 -16.56 15.09 -21.02
C GLY A 47 -15.80 15.54 -19.76
N TRP A 48 -15.28 16.76 -19.79
CA TRP A 48 -14.47 17.37 -18.72
C TRP A 48 -15.26 18.22 -17.72
N ASP A 49 -16.57 18.40 -17.94
CA ASP A 49 -17.40 19.28 -17.10
C ASP A 49 -17.37 18.87 -15.61
N PRO A 50 -17.46 17.57 -15.24
CA PRO A 50 -17.35 17.17 -13.83
C PRO A 50 -16.02 17.55 -13.20
N TRP A 51 -14.93 17.49 -13.97
CA TRP A 51 -13.60 17.87 -13.51
C TRP A 51 -13.48 19.38 -13.31
N GLN A 52 -14.00 20.19 -14.24
CA GLN A 52 -14.02 21.64 -14.11
C GLN A 52 -14.88 22.09 -12.92
N GLU A 53 -16.02 21.43 -12.68
CA GLU A 53 -16.84 21.66 -11.49
C GLU A 53 -16.06 21.35 -10.20
N LEU A 54 -15.32 20.23 -10.17
CA LEU A 54 -14.49 19.85 -9.04
C LEU A 54 -13.35 20.85 -8.82
N LEU A 55 -12.63 21.24 -9.87
CA LEU A 55 -11.58 22.26 -9.77
C LEU A 55 -12.15 23.58 -9.23
N GLY A 56 -13.34 23.99 -9.67
CA GLY A 56 -14.05 25.13 -9.11
C GLY A 56 -14.29 25.01 -7.61
N LYS A 57 -14.75 23.85 -7.12
CA LYS A 57 -14.93 23.57 -5.68
C LYS A 57 -13.61 23.60 -4.90
N LEU A 58 -12.50 23.26 -5.56
CA LEU A 58 -11.16 23.31 -4.98
C LEU A 58 -10.50 24.69 -5.03
N GLY A 59 -11.17 25.70 -5.60
CA GLY A 59 -10.56 27.02 -5.84
C GLY A 59 -9.51 27.01 -6.95
N LEU A 60 -9.53 25.98 -7.80
CA LEU A 60 -8.64 25.77 -8.93
C LEU A 60 -9.35 26.02 -10.28
N GLN A 61 -10.39 26.85 -10.28
CA GLN A 61 -11.14 27.14 -11.50
C GLN A 61 -10.22 27.77 -12.55
N GLY A 62 -10.14 27.17 -13.74
CA GLY A 62 -9.25 27.65 -14.79
C GLY A 62 -7.78 27.30 -14.57
N TRP A 63 -7.47 26.36 -13.67
CA TRP A 63 -6.15 25.74 -13.61
C TRP A 63 -5.94 24.84 -14.86
N PRO A 64 -4.74 24.83 -15.45
CA PRO A 64 -3.56 25.63 -15.11
C PRO A 64 -3.73 27.12 -15.41
N PHE A 65 -3.30 27.98 -14.47
CA PHE A 65 -3.50 29.42 -14.58
C PHE A 65 -2.51 30.04 -15.57
N PRO A 66 -2.95 30.85 -16.55
CA PRO A 66 -2.05 31.55 -17.45
C PRO A 66 -1.24 32.64 -16.73
N ASN A 67 -1.84 33.26 -15.71
CA ASN A 67 -1.19 34.20 -14.81
C ASN A 67 -1.64 33.91 -13.38
N VAL A 68 -0.67 33.69 -12.49
CA VAL A 68 -0.93 33.54 -11.05
C VAL A 68 -1.19 34.91 -10.44
N SER A 69 -2.33 35.09 -9.79
CA SER A 69 -2.56 36.28 -8.97
C SER A 69 -1.53 36.34 -7.83
N PRO A 70 -0.92 37.51 -7.54
CA PRO A 70 -0.04 37.68 -6.39
C PRO A 70 -0.71 37.31 -5.05
N GLU A 71 -2.04 37.32 -5.00
CA GLU A 71 -2.83 36.94 -3.83
C GLU A 71 -3.13 35.44 -3.76
N TRP A 72 -2.67 34.64 -4.73
CA TRP A 72 -2.94 33.21 -4.72
C TRP A 72 -2.13 32.52 -3.64
N ASN A 73 -2.84 31.96 -2.67
CA ASN A 73 -2.22 31.17 -1.63
C ASN A 73 -2.03 29.71 -2.06
N VAL A 74 -0.81 29.38 -2.46
CA VAL A 74 -0.39 28.02 -2.81
C VAL A 74 -0.47 27.07 -1.62
N SER A 75 -0.04 27.48 -0.42
CA SER A 75 0.03 26.60 0.75
C SER A 75 -1.37 26.22 1.25
N GLY A 76 -2.29 27.18 1.32
CA GLY A 76 -3.68 26.92 1.69
C GLY A 76 -4.45 26.14 0.64
N THR A 77 -4.16 26.36 -0.65
CA THR A 77 -4.75 25.54 -1.73
C THR A 77 -4.25 24.10 -1.64
N ALA A 78 -2.94 23.90 -1.49
CA ALA A 78 -2.34 22.57 -1.33
C ALA A 78 -2.87 21.85 -0.09
N GLY A 79 -2.96 22.54 1.06
CA GLY A 79 -3.52 21.98 2.28
C GLY A 79 -5.00 21.64 2.17
N PHE A 80 -5.80 22.46 1.47
CA PHE A 80 -7.21 22.17 1.22
C PHE A 80 -7.39 20.96 0.31
N VAL A 81 -6.62 20.92 -0.78
CA VAL A 81 -6.65 19.82 -1.75
C VAL A 81 -6.18 18.52 -1.10
N ASP A 82 -5.12 18.55 -0.28
CA ASP A 82 -4.67 17.37 0.46
C ASP A 82 -5.69 16.91 1.52
N GLY A 83 -6.20 17.84 2.33
CA GLY A 83 -7.21 17.55 3.35
C GLY A 83 -8.51 16.99 2.78
N THR A 84 -8.79 17.22 1.49
CA THR A 84 -10.02 16.77 0.83
C THR A 84 -9.82 15.55 -0.05
N LEU A 85 -8.75 15.51 -0.85
CA LEU A 85 -8.48 14.45 -1.83
C LEU A 85 -7.37 13.49 -1.41
N GLY A 86 -6.44 13.91 -0.56
CA GLY A 86 -5.28 13.11 -0.17
C GLY A 86 -4.27 12.89 -1.28
N ILE A 87 -3.97 13.93 -2.05
CA ILE A 87 -3.00 13.86 -3.15
C ILE A 87 -1.59 14.34 -2.75
N PHE A 88 -1.38 14.74 -1.50
CA PHE A 88 -0.05 14.94 -0.88
C PHE A 88 0.99 15.68 -1.75
N PRO A 89 0.69 16.90 -2.25
CA PRO A 89 1.49 17.53 -3.30
C PRO A 89 2.91 17.91 -2.87
N PHE A 90 3.14 18.13 -1.56
CA PHE A 90 4.45 18.55 -1.03
C PHE A 90 4.92 17.72 0.16
N THR A 91 4.01 17.13 0.92
CA THR A 91 4.32 16.26 2.06
C THR A 91 3.17 15.27 2.24
N GLU A 92 3.50 14.03 2.57
CA GLU A 92 2.50 13.04 2.96
C GLU A 92 2.14 13.24 4.44
N VAL A 93 0.85 13.48 4.71
CA VAL A 93 0.36 13.73 6.06
C VAL A 93 -0.44 12.52 6.55
N ARG A 94 0.03 11.90 7.63
CA ARG A 94 -0.59 10.71 8.24
C ARG A 94 -0.92 10.95 9.70
N VAL A 95 -2.00 10.35 10.17
CA VAL A 95 -2.31 10.26 11.60
C VAL A 95 -1.90 8.89 12.08
N VAL A 96 -0.90 8.85 12.95
CA VAL A 96 -0.33 7.59 13.47
C VAL A 96 -0.46 7.54 14.98
N SER A 97 -0.81 6.36 15.50
CA SER A 97 -0.77 6.02 16.93
C SER A 97 0.08 4.78 17.19
N GLU A 98 0.91 4.40 16.22
CA GLU A 98 1.70 3.18 16.29
C GLU A 98 2.68 3.22 17.47
N TYR A 99 3.46 4.29 17.59
CA TYR A 99 4.56 4.39 18.58
C TYR A 99 4.24 5.25 19.81
N ALA A 100 2.98 5.68 19.96
CA ALA A 100 2.58 6.60 21.01
C ALA A 100 1.20 6.24 21.57
N ARG A 101 0.97 6.58 22.85
CA ARG A 101 -0.35 6.43 23.49
C ARG A 101 -1.41 7.33 22.86
N ASP A 102 -0.97 8.47 22.34
CA ASP A 102 -1.82 9.47 21.68
C ASP A 102 -1.55 9.48 20.18
N TYR A 103 -2.56 9.88 19.41
CA TYR A 103 -2.40 10.12 17.98
C TYR A 103 -1.46 11.31 17.75
N SER A 104 -0.56 11.14 16.79
CA SER A 104 0.32 12.20 16.30
C SER A 104 0.17 12.36 14.80
N VAL A 105 0.35 13.59 14.31
CA VAL A 105 0.48 13.86 12.89
C VAL A 105 1.93 13.58 12.49
N GLN A 106 2.11 12.65 11.56
CA GLN A 106 3.38 12.37 10.91
C GLN A 106 3.41 13.10 9.56
N LEU A 107 4.50 13.82 9.34
CA LEU A 107 4.83 14.40 8.05
C LEU A 107 5.90 13.52 7.42
N ASP A 108 5.64 13.11 6.20
CA ASP A 108 6.53 12.27 5.41
C ASP A 108 6.78 12.89 4.04
N VAL A 109 7.67 12.25 3.30
CA VAL A 109 8.08 12.64 1.95
C VAL A 109 6.87 12.56 1.00
N PRO A 110 6.74 13.50 0.03
CA PRO A 110 5.67 13.42 -0.95
C PRO A 110 5.85 12.19 -1.85
N ARG A 111 4.73 11.62 -2.32
CA ARG A 111 4.75 10.58 -3.35
C ARG A 111 4.69 11.25 -4.72
N THR A 112 5.83 11.41 -5.39
CA THR A 112 5.83 12.02 -6.72
C THR A 112 5.42 11.01 -7.80
N ILE A 113 4.78 11.52 -8.86
CA ILE A 113 4.41 10.70 -10.00
C ILE A 113 5.66 10.38 -10.84
N LEU A 114 6.63 11.31 -10.87
CA LEU A 114 7.94 11.10 -11.48
C LEU A 114 8.62 9.85 -10.96
N ARG A 115 8.73 9.67 -9.64
CA ARG A 115 9.37 8.49 -9.06
C ARG A 115 8.67 7.21 -9.53
N ARG A 116 7.34 7.16 -9.46
CA ARG A 116 6.56 6.02 -9.98
C ARG A 116 6.82 5.77 -11.48
N HIS A 117 6.92 6.83 -12.28
CA HIS A 117 7.22 6.71 -13.71
C HIS A 117 8.62 6.14 -13.95
N GLN A 118 9.64 6.64 -13.25
CA GLN A 118 11.02 6.15 -13.37
C GLN A 118 11.17 4.69 -12.92
N LEU A 119 10.36 4.26 -11.96
CA LEU A 119 10.33 2.86 -11.52
C LEU A 119 9.62 1.98 -12.57
N ARG A 120 8.62 2.51 -13.28
CA ARG A 120 7.88 1.78 -14.33
C ARG A 120 8.60 1.71 -15.67
N TYR A 121 9.17 2.82 -16.12
CA TYR A 121 9.73 2.97 -17.46
C TYR A 121 11.22 3.27 -17.37
N THR A 122 11.99 2.24 -17.05
CA THR A 122 13.44 2.33 -16.74
C THR A 122 14.28 2.79 -17.93
N ASN A 123 13.81 2.51 -19.13
CA ASN A 123 14.49 2.84 -20.39
C ASN A 123 14.05 4.20 -20.95
N GLU A 124 13.06 4.83 -20.33
CA GLU A 124 12.57 6.13 -20.76
C GLU A 124 13.34 7.26 -20.07
N ASN A 125 13.64 8.30 -20.85
CA ASN A 125 14.26 9.50 -20.32
C ASN A 125 13.20 10.46 -19.73
N LEU A 126 13.67 11.46 -19.00
CA LEU A 126 12.81 12.51 -18.42
C LEU A 126 11.99 13.27 -19.49
N PHE A 127 12.50 13.33 -20.72
CA PHE A 127 11.80 13.97 -21.83
C PHE A 127 10.52 13.23 -22.21
N ASN A 128 10.53 11.89 -22.24
CA ASN A 128 9.33 11.09 -22.46
C ASN A 128 8.28 11.34 -21.37
N TYR A 129 8.70 11.38 -20.10
CA TYR A 129 7.80 11.70 -19.00
C TYR A 129 7.20 13.11 -19.13
N SER A 130 8.02 14.10 -19.48
CA SER A 130 7.54 15.45 -19.75
C SER A 130 6.48 15.47 -20.88
N GLN A 131 6.65 14.68 -21.94
CA GLN A 131 5.63 14.53 -22.98
C GLN A 131 4.34 13.88 -22.46
N VAL A 132 4.43 12.91 -21.53
CA VAL A 132 3.24 12.32 -20.89
C VAL A 132 2.49 13.38 -20.09
N VAL A 133 3.21 14.19 -19.31
CA VAL A 133 2.63 15.32 -18.56
C VAL A 133 2.02 16.34 -19.52
N ALA A 134 2.71 16.70 -20.61
CA ALA A 134 2.20 17.63 -21.63
C ALA A 134 0.93 17.10 -22.29
N ARG A 135 0.88 15.81 -22.64
CA ARG A 135 -0.34 15.19 -23.17
C ARG A 135 -1.47 15.25 -22.14
N ALA A 136 -1.21 14.93 -20.87
CA ALA A 136 -2.23 15.02 -19.82
C ALA A 136 -2.78 16.45 -19.66
N LEU A 137 -1.90 17.47 -19.68
CA LEU A 137 -2.28 18.87 -19.61
C LEU A 137 -3.02 19.35 -20.87
N SER A 138 -2.65 18.86 -22.06
CA SER A 138 -3.29 19.25 -23.32
C SER A 138 -4.76 18.89 -23.36
N ILE A 139 -5.13 17.82 -22.65
CA ILE A 139 -6.52 17.37 -22.54
C ILE A 139 -7.39 18.40 -21.80
N LEU A 140 -6.80 19.24 -20.94
CA LEU A 140 -7.52 20.30 -20.23
C LEU A 140 -7.88 21.48 -21.15
N ASN A 141 -7.20 21.62 -22.30
CA ASN A 141 -7.44 22.66 -23.31
C ASN A 141 -7.43 24.11 -22.76
N VAL A 142 -6.61 24.39 -21.73
CA VAL A 142 -6.59 25.70 -21.03
C VAL A 142 -5.46 26.63 -21.48
N MET A 143 -4.37 26.11 -22.07
CA MET A 143 -3.19 26.93 -22.39
C MET A 143 -2.56 26.61 -23.74
N GLU A 144 -1.94 27.63 -24.36
CA GLU A 144 -1.22 27.50 -25.64
C GLU A 144 0.18 26.88 -25.51
N ASN A 145 0.86 27.05 -24.37
CA ASN A 145 2.22 26.55 -24.14
C ASN A 145 2.26 25.46 -23.06
N VAL A 146 1.72 24.29 -23.42
CA VAL A 146 1.60 23.14 -22.52
C VAL A 146 2.95 22.49 -22.22
N ASP A 147 3.86 22.48 -23.20
CA ASP A 147 5.17 21.82 -23.08
C ASP A 147 6.04 22.48 -22.01
N LEU A 148 6.12 23.82 -21.99
CA LEU A 148 6.89 24.55 -20.99
C LEU A 148 6.34 24.32 -19.56
N LEU A 149 5.02 24.23 -19.41
CA LEU A 149 4.43 23.92 -18.09
C LEU A 149 4.75 22.49 -17.67
N ALA A 150 4.67 21.53 -18.59
CA ALA A 150 5.03 20.14 -18.31
C ALA A 150 6.49 20.01 -17.86
N GLU A 151 7.42 20.66 -18.56
CA GLU A 151 8.83 20.72 -18.15
C GLU A 151 9.00 21.30 -16.74
N ASN A 152 8.33 22.41 -16.44
CA ASN A 152 8.40 23.03 -15.11
C ASN A 152 7.84 22.14 -13.99
N ILE A 153 6.76 21.39 -14.26
CA ILE A 153 6.21 20.40 -13.31
C ILE A 153 7.22 19.28 -13.07
N VAL A 154 7.83 18.73 -14.13
CA VAL A 154 8.83 17.66 -14.00
C VAL A 154 10.05 18.16 -13.22
N ILE A 155 10.53 19.38 -13.48
CA ILE A 155 11.64 19.99 -12.73
C ILE A 155 11.27 20.16 -11.25
N LEU A 156 10.03 20.54 -10.93
CA LEU A 156 9.57 20.63 -9.54
C LEU A 156 9.57 19.25 -8.87
N GLU A 157 9.02 18.22 -9.52
CA GLU A 157 9.03 16.85 -9.00
C GLU A 157 10.46 16.35 -8.78
N MET A 158 11.38 16.61 -9.70
CA MET A 158 12.81 16.28 -9.53
C MET A 158 13.41 16.93 -8.29
N ARG A 159 13.17 18.24 -8.09
CA ARG A 159 13.68 18.97 -6.93
C ARG A 159 13.08 18.48 -5.62
N LEU A 160 11.82 18.05 -5.63
CA LEU A 160 11.19 17.43 -4.46
C LEU A 160 11.86 16.10 -4.12
N GLU A 161 12.13 15.26 -5.12
CA GLU A 161 12.86 13.99 -4.93
C GLU A 161 14.31 14.22 -4.46
N GLU A 162 15.04 15.18 -5.03
CA GLU A 162 16.41 15.52 -4.62
C GLU A 162 16.47 16.04 -3.18
N ALA A 163 15.44 16.74 -2.72
CA ALA A 163 15.35 17.22 -1.35
C ALA A 163 15.09 16.08 -0.33
N VAL A 164 14.66 14.91 -0.82
CA VAL A 164 14.39 13.72 -0.01
C VAL A 164 15.64 12.82 0.00
N GLU A 165 16.45 12.92 1.05
CA GLU A 165 17.48 11.91 1.31
C GLU A 165 16.79 10.56 1.60
N MET A 166 17.06 9.53 0.78
CA MET A 166 16.73 8.14 1.11
C MET A 166 17.41 7.77 2.42
N LYS A 167 16.70 7.87 3.53
CA LYS A 167 17.19 7.48 4.84
C LYS A 167 16.72 6.08 5.13
N THR A 168 17.65 5.28 5.66
CA THR A 168 17.36 4.08 6.44
C THR A 168 16.22 4.39 7.42
N PHE A 169 15.38 3.39 7.71
CA PHE A 169 14.28 3.56 8.67
C PHE A 169 14.82 4.17 9.98
N VAL A 170 14.26 5.32 10.35
CA VAL A 170 14.53 5.95 11.65
C VAL A 170 13.22 5.93 12.43
N PRO A 171 13.18 5.30 13.62
CA PRO A 171 11.96 5.24 14.41
C PRO A 171 11.39 6.65 14.69
N PRO A 172 10.06 6.86 14.66
CA PRO A 172 9.46 8.20 14.72
C PRO A 172 9.80 9.03 15.96
N LEU A 173 10.13 8.40 17.10
CA LEU A 173 10.52 9.13 18.31
C LEU A 173 11.81 9.94 18.15
N ALA A 174 12.65 9.62 17.16
CA ALA A 174 13.90 10.35 16.92
C ALA A 174 13.69 11.80 16.44
N ARG A 175 12.49 12.17 15.96
CA ARG A 175 12.22 13.50 15.38
C ARG A 175 10.87 14.10 15.78
N LYS A 176 10.43 13.90 17.03
CA LYS A 176 9.22 14.58 17.53
C LYS A 176 9.47 16.09 17.68
N ARG A 177 8.67 16.91 17.00
CA ARG A 177 8.68 18.38 17.11
C ARG A 177 7.34 18.88 17.63
N SER A 178 7.34 19.99 18.35
CA SER A 178 6.10 20.69 18.70
C SER A 178 5.66 21.55 17.52
N LEU A 179 4.37 21.81 17.38
CA LEU A 179 3.87 22.71 16.33
C LEU A 179 4.51 24.10 16.42
N ALA A 180 4.83 24.55 17.63
CA ALA A 180 5.51 25.83 17.88
C ALA A 180 6.97 25.87 17.38
N SER A 181 7.61 24.71 17.18
CA SER A 181 8.99 24.64 16.68
C SER A 181 9.10 24.43 15.16
N LEU A 182 7.96 24.33 14.47
CA LEU A 182 7.93 24.37 13.01
C LEU A 182 8.03 25.83 12.53
N PRO A 183 8.69 26.11 11.39
CA PRO A 183 8.69 27.45 10.80
C PRO A 183 7.26 27.94 10.65
N GLN A 184 6.93 29.04 11.32
CA GLN A 184 5.59 29.63 11.22
C GLN A 184 5.59 30.64 10.07
N GLU A 185 4.72 30.40 9.10
CA GLU A 185 4.22 31.47 8.23
C GLU A 185 3.52 32.54 9.10
N PRO A 186 3.52 33.82 8.71
CA PRO A 186 2.84 34.86 9.47
C PRO A 186 1.37 34.50 9.72
N GLU A 187 0.92 34.74 10.95
CA GLU A 187 -0.33 34.34 11.66
C GLU A 187 -1.69 34.43 10.90
N VAL A 188 -1.72 34.90 9.66
CA VAL A 188 -2.93 35.36 8.96
C VAL A 188 -3.83 34.20 8.45
N GLU A 189 -3.41 32.94 8.53
CA GLU A 189 -4.09 31.87 7.79
C GLU A 189 -4.61 30.66 8.59
N LEU A 190 -4.10 30.45 9.80
CA LEU A 190 -4.51 29.33 10.65
C LEU A 190 -5.96 29.46 11.14
N GLU A 191 -6.45 30.68 11.39
CA GLU A 191 -7.86 30.91 11.74
C GLU A 191 -8.81 30.73 10.55
N ARG A 192 -8.39 31.08 9.33
CA ARG A 192 -9.17 30.85 8.09
C ARG A 192 -9.29 29.36 7.76
N LEU A 193 -8.27 28.56 8.05
CA LEU A 193 -8.28 27.11 7.87
C LEU A 193 -9.07 26.38 8.97
N ARG A 194 -9.00 26.84 10.23
CA ARG A 194 -9.83 26.32 11.33
C ARG A 194 -11.33 26.55 11.11
N GLY A 195 -11.70 27.64 10.42
CA GLY A 195 -13.10 28.01 10.15
C GLY A 195 -13.78 27.27 9.00
N ARG A 196 -13.05 26.53 8.15
CA ARG A 196 -13.64 25.75 7.05
C ARG A 196 -13.81 24.28 7.42
N HIS A 197 -14.56 24.01 8.48
CA HIS A 197 -15.33 22.76 8.54
C HIS A 197 -16.45 22.82 7.51
N LEU A 198 -16.09 22.79 6.23
CA LEU A 198 -17.08 22.63 5.18
C LEU A 198 -17.78 21.29 5.44
N PRO A 199 -19.12 21.25 5.47
CA PRO A 199 -19.83 19.99 5.52
C PRO A 199 -19.34 19.16 4.35
N ALA A 200 -18.90 17.93 4.62
CA ALA A 200 -18.49 17.06 3.55
C ALA A 200 -19.68 16.89 2.60
N PRO A 201 -19.44 16.89 1.28
CA PRO A 201 -20.54 16.81 0.34
C PRO A 201 -21.34 15.53 0.59
N PRO A 202 -22.67 15.56 0.46
CA PRO A 202 -23.43 14.33 0.45
C PRO A 202 -23.01 13.49 -0.75
N PHE A 203 -23.07 12.17 -0.59
CA PHE A 203 -22.90 11.25 -1.69
C PHE A 203 -24.04 11.46 -2.70
N ASP A 204 -23.69 11.93 -3.91
CA ASP A 204 -24.63 12.33 -4.96
C ASP A 204 -25.28 11.11 -5.63
N GLY A 205 -24.55 9.99 -5.75
CA GLY A 205 -25.10 8.70 -6.17
C GLY A 205 -25.66 8.67 -7.61
N LEU A 206 -25.53 9.78 -8.34
CA LEU A 206 -25.87 9.94 -9.75
C LEU A 206 -24.66 10.39 -10.56
N LYS A 207 -23.78 11.18 -9.94
CA LYS A 207 -22.53 11.66 -10.56
C LYS A 207 -21.31 10.96 -9.98
N LEU A 208 -20.57 10.22 -10.82
CA LEU A 208 -19.45 9.37 -10.39
C LEU A 208 -18.33 10.16 -9.69
N LEU A 209 -17.80 11.20 -10.32
CA LEU A 209 -16.67 11.97 -9.79
C LEU A 209 -17.04 12.73 -8.51
N GLN A 210 -18.22 13.34 -8.48
CA GLN A 210 -18.73 14.07 -7.31
C GLN A 210 -18.97 13.12 -6.13
N SER A 211 -19.45 11.90 -6.40
CA SER A 211 -19.64 10.86 -5.40
C SER A 211 -18.30 10.34 -4.86
N PHE A 212 -17.29 10.17 -5.73
CA PHE A 212 -15.92 9.82 -5.32
C PHE A 212 -15.33 10.90 -4.43
N TYR A 213 -15.41 12.17 -4.87
CA TYR A 213 -15.00 13.34 -4.10
C TYR A 213 -15.68 13.39 -2.72
N ALA A 214 -17.00 13.18 -2.67
CA ALA A 214 -17.76 13.17 -1.43
C ALA A 214 -17.25 12.10 -0.44
N ILE A 215 -16.99 10.88 -0.92
CA ILE A 215 -16.45 9.81 -0.07
C ILE A 215 -15.04 10.12 0.38
N GLN A 216 -14.18 10.57 -0.52
CA GLN A 216 -12.79 10.88 -0.19
C GLN A 216 -12.71 11.99 0.88
N ALA A 217 -13.49 13.06 0.70
CA ALA A 217 -13.59 14.16 1.66
C ALA A 217 -14.11 13.70 3.03
N ASN A 218 -15.16 12.87 3.04
CA ASN A 218 -15.70 12.29 4.27
C ASN A 218 -14.68 11.39 4.97
N THR A 219 -14.04 10.49 4.24
CA THR A 219 -13.02 9.57 4.76
C THR A 219 -11.86 10.32 5.38
N LYS A 220 -11.32 11.34 4.68
CA LYS A 220 -10.24 12.18 5.21
C LYS A 220 -10.64 12.92 6.46
N ARG A 221 -11.85 13.50 6.49
CA ARG A 221 -12.37 14.17 7.68
C ARG A 221 -12.46 13.21 8.87
N THR A 222 -13.01 12.01 8.69
CA THR A 222 -13.09 11.00 9.76
C THR A 222 -11.69 10.52 10.17
N TYR A 223 -10.78 10.35 9.22
CA TYR A 223 -9.40 9.94 9.48
C TYR A 223 -8.64 10.96 10.36
N PHE A 224 -8.83 12.25 10.11
CA PHE A 224 -8.22 13.34 10.88
C PHE A 224 -9.00 13.77 12.12
N ASP A 225 -10.18 13.18 12.40
CA ASP A 225 -10.98 13.52 13.59
C ASP A 225 -10.43 12.83 14.85
N PRO A 226 -9.82 13.60 15.79
CA PRO A 226 -9.19 13.03 16.99
C PRO A 226 -10.20 12.62 18.07
N TRP A 227 -11.49 12.95 17.92
CA TRP A 227 -12.50 12.78 18.98
C TRP A 227 -13.07 11.37 19.02
N HIS A 228 -13.02 10.62 17.92
CA HIS A 228 -13.52 9.25 17.84
C HIS A 228 -12.43 8.22 18.16
N ARG A 229 -11.87 8.29 19.37
CA ARG A 229 -10.74 7.43 19.83
C ARG A 229 -11.04 5.92 19.82
N THR A 230 -12.31 5.53 19.90
CA THR A 230 -12.77 4.14 19.92
C THR A 230 -12.92 3.51 18.54
N MET A 231 -12.88 4.32 17.47
CA MET A 231 -12.92 3.87 16.09
C MET A 231 -11.48 3.61 15.62
N ASP A 232 -10.83 2.56 16.17
CA ASP A 232 -9.68 1.92 15.53
C ASP A 232 -10.24 1.10 14.35
N LEU A 233 -10.70 1.83 13.32
CA LEU A 233 -11.31 1.26 12.13
C LEU A 233 -10.26 0.42 11.40
N ASP A 234 -10.69 -0.67 10.78
CA ASP A 234 -9.93 -1.43 9.78
C ASP A 234 -9.29 -0.51 8.72
N ASN A 235 -9.81 0.71 8.54
CA ASN A 235 -9.26 1.80 7.72
C ASN A 235 -7.87 2.30 8.13
N ARG A 236 -7.28 1.80 9.21
CA ARG A 236 -5.91 2.16 9.65
C ARG A 236 -4.89 1.07 9.42
N HIS A 237 -5.34 -0.10 9.00
CA HIS A 237 -4.46 -1.13 8.47
C HIS A 237 -4.07 -0.75 7.05
N HIS A 238 -2.80 -0.89 6.72
CA HIS A 238 -2.29 -0.64 5.38
C HIS A 238 -2.76 -1.72 4.40
N VAL A 239 -3.06 -2.91 4.91
CA VAL A 239 -3.47 -4.06 4.11
C VAL A 239 -4.99 -4.15 3.99
N SER A 240 -5.47 -4.32 2.76
CA SER A 240 -6.89 -4.50 2.47
C SER A 240 -7.39 -5.86 2.93
N SER A 241 -8.60 -5.90 3.50
CA SER A 241 -9.30 -7.16 3.80
C SER A 241 -9.64 -8.00 2.56
N LEU A 242 -9.46 -7.45 1.35
CA LEU A 242 -9.79 -8.07 0.07
C LEU A 242 -8.57 -8.60 -0.70
N HIS A 243 -7.34 -8.37 -0.22
CA HIS A 243 -6.12 -8.87 -0.84
C HIS A 243 -5.33 -9.76 0.15
N PRO A 244 -4.88 -10.97 -0.24
CA PRO A 244 -4.14 -11.85 0.65
C PRO A 244 -2.75 -11.28 0.91
N ASP A 245 -2.51 -10.83 2.13
CA ASP A 245 -1.29 -10.15 2.55
C ASP A 245 -1.27 -10.10 4.10
N ILE A 246 -0.32 -9.41 4.74
CA ILE A 246 -0.16 -9.29 6.19
C ILE A 246 0.39 -7.93 6.60
N GLU A 247 0.02 -7.49 7.80
CA GLU A 247 0.60 -6.28 8.38
C GLU A 247 1.04 -6.54 9.82
N TYR A 248 2.29 -6.25 10.11
CA TYR A 248 2.78 -6.18 11.49
C TYR A 248 2.96 -4.73 11.91
N VAL A 249 2.19 -4.31 12.91
CA VAL A 249 2.25 -2.96 13.50
C VAL A 249 3.22 -3.01 14.67
N HIS A 250 4.49 -2.68 14.42
CA HIS A 250 5.59 -2.83 15.37
C HIS A 250 5.29 -2.10 16.68
N GLY A 251 4.89 -0.84 16.62
CA GLY A 251 4.68 -0.04 17.83
C GLY A 251 3.50 -0.49 18.70
N LYS A 252 2.60 -1.32 18.17
CA LYS A 252 1.50 -1.93 18.94
C LYS A 252 1.75 -3.40 19.27
N ASN A 253 2.78 -4.02 18.69
CA ASN A 253 3.04 -5.46 18.73
C ASN A 253 1.78 -6.26 18.31
N LYS A 254 1.18 -5.86 17.18
CA LYS A 254 -0.05 -6.45 16.63
C LYS A 254 0.19 -6.95 15.21
N LEU A 255 -0.23 -8.18 14.96
CA LEU A 255 -0.30 -8.75 13.62
C LEU A 255 -1.75 -8.67 13.13
N PHE A 256 -1.94 -8.11 11.96
CA PHE A 256 -3.20 -8.13 11.23
C PHE A 256 -3.08 -9.09 10.04
N MET A 257 -3.99 -10.06 10.00
CA MET A 257 -4.13 -11.00 8.90
C MET A 257 -5.53 -10.83 8.29
N PRO A 258 -5.64 -10.31 7.06
CA PRO A 258 -6.88 -10.17 6.31
C PRO A 258 -7.70 -11.45 6.24
N TYR A 259 -9.02 -11.32 6.33
CA TYR A 259 -9.93 -12.46 6.21
C TYR A 259 -9.79 -13.22 4.88
N VAL A 260 -9.42 -12.53 3.79
CA VAL A 260 -9.24 -13.15 2.47
C VAL A 260 -8.19 -14.27 2.45
N VAL A 261 -7.18 -14.22 3.33
CA VAL A 261 -6.16 -15.28 3.49
C VAL A 261 -6.80 -16.62 3.80
N VAL A 262 -7.91 -16.64 4.54
CA VAL A 262 -8.66 -17.86 4.88
C VAL A 262 -9.99 -17.99 4.14
N ALA A 263 -10.42 -16.94 3.43
CA ALA A 263 -11.75 -16.89 2.82
C ALA A 263 -11.94 -17.96 1.74
N PHE A 264 -10.86 -18.39 1.06
CA PHE A 264 -10.94 -19.45 0.05
C PHE A 264 -11.40 -20.79 0.64
N LEU A 265 -11.16 -21.04 1.93
CA LEU A 265 -11.61 -22.23 2.64
C LEU A 265 -13.12 -22.24 2.91
N ARG A 266 -13.77 -21.08 2.78
CA ARG A 266 -15.20 -20.92 3.05
C ARG A 266 -16.03 -21.81 2.12
N GLY A 267 -16.74 -22.77 2.72
CA GLY A 267 -17.57 -23.72 2.00
C GLY A 267 -16.83 -24.97 1.53
N MET A 268 -15.52 -25.08 1.77
CA MET A 268 -14.75 -26.31 1.60
C MET A 268 -14.56 -27.05 2.93
N SER A 269 -14.12 -26.35 3.97
CA SER A 269 -13.90 -26.95 5.30
C SER A 269 -14.22 -25.97 6.43
N ASN A 270 -14.61 -26.50 7.58
CA ASN A 270 -14.82 -25.72 8.82
C ASN A 270 -13.55 -25.70 9.70
N SER A 271 -12.49 -26.36 9.26
CA SER A 271 -11.19 -26.46 9.93
C SER A 271 -10.07 -26.25 8.93
N LEU A 272 -8.91 -25.76 9.39
CA LEU A 272 -7.72 -25.71 8.56
C LEU A 272 -7.12 -27.12 8.45
N GLU A 273 -7.38 -27.80 7.35
CA GLU A 273 -6.78 -29.11 7.07
C GLU A 273 -5.26 -28.98 6.87
N PRO A 274 -4.45 -29.99 7.25
CA PRO A 274 -2.99 -29.93 7.13
C PRO A 274 -2.49 -29.52 5.73
N LEU A 275 -3.25 -29.88 4.68
CA LEU A 275 -2.94 -29.53 3.30
C LEU A 275 -2.91 -28.02 3.03
N PHE A 276 -3.75 -27.25 3.73
CA PHE A 276 -3.86 -25.79 3.53
C PHE A 276 -2.96 -24.99 4.47
N VAL A 277 -2.29 -25.65 5.41
CA VAL A 277 -1.37 -25.00 6.36
C VAL A 277 -0.24 -24.26 5.64
N PRO A 278 0.43 -24.81 4.62
CA PRO A 278 1.48 -24.08 3.91
C PRO A 278 0.98 -22.79 3.25
N ILE A 279 -0.29 -22.75 2.83
CA ILE A 279 -0.91 -21.59 2.16
C ILE A 279 -1.29 -20.51 3.17
N VAL A 280 -1.88 -20.89 4.31
CA VAL A 280 -2.44 -19.95 5.28
C VAL A 280 -1.41 -19.54 6.33
N ALA A 281 -0.70 -20.52 6.92
CA ALA A 281 0.16 -20.26 8.07
C ALA A 281 1.50 -19.59 7.68
N GLN A 282 1.87 -19.58 6.39
CA GLN A 282 3.01 -18.80 5.92
C GLN A 282 2.85 -17.30 6.21
N PHE A 283 1.66 -16.75 5.97
CA PHE A 283 1.32 -15.35 6.26
C PHE A 283 1.49 -15.07 7.76
N LEU A 284 0.94 -15.94 8.60
CA LEU A 284 1.07 -15.82 10.05
C LEU A 284 2.54 -15.80 10.49
N LEU A 285 3.35 -16.76 10.01
CA LEU A 285 4.75 -16.87 10.40
C LEU A 285 5.60 -15.72 9.86
N LYS A 286 5.44 -15.34 8.59
CA LYS A 286 6.10 -14.17 7.99
C LYS A 286 5.83 -12.91 8.83
N GLY A 287 4.56 -12.69 9.20
CA GLY A 287 4.17 -11.57 10.03
C GLY A 287 4.74 -11.59 11.45
N LEU A 288 4.94 -12.77 12.03
CA LEU A 288 5.64 -12.90 13.32
C LEU A 288 7.14 -12.57 13.19
N PHE A 289 7.78 -12.86 12.05
CA PHE A 289 9.17 -12.50 11.83
C PHE A 289 9.38 -10.99 11.66
N TYR A 290 8.39 -10.24 11.17
CA TYR A 290 8.44 -8.77 11.22
C TYR A 290 8.54 -8.20 12.64
N ALA A 291 8.15 -8.95 13.68
CA ALA A 291 8.34 -8.54 15.07
C ALA A 291 9.82 -8.46 15.49
N VAL A 292 10.70 -9.16 14.77
CA VAL A 292 12.12 -9.32 15.11
C VAL A 292 13.05 -8.90 13.96
N ASP A 293 12.52 -8.22 12.95
CA ASP A 293 13.32 -7.59 11.89
C ASP A 293 14.00 -6.31 12.39
N ASP A 294 14.69 -5.58 11.50
CA ASP A 294 15.36 -4.31 11.82
C ASP A 294 14.41 -3.27 12.45
N ARG A 295 13.11 -3.30 12.10
CA ARG A 295 12.09 -2.39 12.62
C ARG A 295 11.61 -2.87 14.00
N GLY A 296 11.30 -4.16 14.13
CA GLY A 296 10.82 -4.79 15.36
C GLY A 296 11.86 -4.86 16.47
N ALA A 297 13.14 -5.03 16.12
CA ALA A 297 14.26 -4.99 17.06
C ALA A 297 14.38 -3.65 17.81
N SER A 298 13.83 -2.57 17.25
CA SER A 298 13.81 -1.26 17.91
C SER A 298 12.71 -1.09 18.95
N ILE A 299 11.82 -2.08 19.13
CA ILE A 299 10.65 -2.00 19.99
C ILE A 299 10.57 -3.22 20.91
N ASP A 300 10.51 -2.99 22.21
CA ASP A 300 10.37 -4.07 23.17
C ASP A 300 8.93 -4.60 23.31
N HIS A 301 8.77 -5.73 24.02
CA HIS A 301 7.48 -6.34 24.34
C HIS A 301 6.48 -5.43 25.10
N ARG A 302 6.91 -4.25 25.55
CA ARG A 302 6.07 -3.23 26.22
C ARG A 302 5.77 -2.07 25.30
N ASN A 303 6.01 -2.21 23.99
CA ASN A 303 5.79 -1.19 22.97
C ASN A 303 6.64 0.08 23.21
N ARG A 304 7.83 -0.07 23.79
CA ARG A 304 8.78 1.03 24.00
C ARG A 304 9.86 0.99 22.95
N ILE A 305 10.19 2.14 22.37
CA ILE A 305 11.34 2.24 21.46
C ILE A 305 12.62 2.20 22.29
N ILE A 306 13.31 1.09 22.24
CA ILE A 306 14.56 0.83 22.94
C ILE A 306 15.32 -0.24 22.17
N ASP A 307 16.64 -0.11 22.11
CA ASP A 307 17.50 -1.21 21.68
C ASP A 307 17.54 -2.26 22.80
N TRP A 308 16.73 -3.31 22.64
CA TRP A 308 16.65 -4.40 23.60
C TRP A 308 17.54 -5.60 23.21
N TRP A 309 18.23 -5.51 22.08
CA TRP A 309 19.22 -6.51 21.68
C TRP A 309 20.55 -6.25 22.38
N SER A 310 21.23 -7.34 22.74
CA SER A 310 22.63 -7.21 23.12
C SER A 310 23.45 -6.85 21.87
N LYS A 311 24.57 -6.14 22.05
CA LYS A 311 25.49 -5.84 20.95
C LYS A 311 25.89 -7.09 20.16
N ALA A 312 26.14 -8.21 20.85
CA ALA A 312 26.48 -9.48 20.22
C ALA A 312 25.32 -10.08 19.40
N THR A 313 24.07 -9.85 19.81
CA THR A 313 22.87 -10.28 19.07
C THR A 313 22.69 -9.43 17.81
N ALA A 314 22.82 -8.11 17.94
CA ALA A 314 22.75 -7.18 16.81
C ALA A 314 23.84 -7.46 15.77
N GLU A 315 25.08 -7.75 16.20
CA GLU A 315 26.19 -8.14 15.30
C GLU A 315 25.89 -9.46 14.55
N LYS A 316 25.31 -10.45 15.23
CA LYS A 316 24.90 -11.71 14.59
C LYS A 316 23.78 -11.50 13.57
N TYR A 317 22.79 -10.68 13.92
CA TYR A 317 21.70 -10.37 13.00
C TYR A 317 22.22 -9.61 11.77
N ALA A 318 23.09 -8.62 11.96
CA ALA A 318 23.75 -7.91 10.86
C ALA A 318 24.51 -8.87 9.93
N HIS A 319 25.22 -9.85 10.49
CA HIS A 319 25.90 -10.88 9.69
C HIS A 319 24.92 -11.75 8.88
N ILE A 320 23.78 -12.14 9.46
CA ILE A 320 22.73 -12.87 8.73
C ILE A 320 22.20 -12.00 7.58
N ARG A 321 21.89 -10.73 7.87
CA ARG A 321 21.41 -9.78 6.86
C ARG A 321 22.40 -9.61 5.71
N ASP A 322 23.69 -9.49 6.01
CA ASP A 322 24.74 -9.37 5.00
C ASP A 322 24.85 -10.65 4.14
N CYS A 323 24.63 -11.82 4.73
CA CYS A 323 24.58 -13.10 4.02
C CYS A 323 23.42 -13.14 3.02
N PHE A 324 22.21 -12.78 3.46
CA PHE A 324 21.03 -12.68 2.60
C PHE A 324 21.23 -11.65 1.49
N PHE A 325 21.71 -10.46 1.85
CA PHE A 325 21.98 -9.41 0.86
C PHE A 325 22.95 -9.89 -0.20
N LYS A 326 24.03 -10.59 0.18
CA LYS A 326 24.99 -11.13 -0.78
C LYS A 326 24.36 -12.21 -1.67
N GLN A 327 23.68 -13.19 -1.09
CA GLN A 327 23.05 -14.30 -1.81
C GLN A 327 22.06 -13.77 -2.85
N TYR A 328 21.12 -12.94 -2.43
CA TYR A 328 20.11 -12.38 -3.32
C TYR A 328 20.72 -11.43 -4.33
N LYS A 329 21.78 -10.69 -3.98
CA LYS A 329 22.40 -9.72 -4.88
C LYS A 329 23.10 -10.44 -6.00
N GLU A 330 23.85 -11.49 -5.68
CA GLU A 330 24.56 -12.28 -6.69
C GLU A 330 23.57 -12.94 -7.65
N GLU A 331 22.49 -13.54 -7.15
CA GLU A 331 21.48 -14.22 -7.98
C GLU A 331 20.57 -13.25 -8.75
N MET A 332 20.13 -12.15 -8.12
CA MET A 332 19.23 -11.17 -8.74
C MET A 332 19.97 -10.24 -9.68
N GLN A 333 21.23 -9.85 -9.44
CA GLN A 333 21.98 -9.02 -10.39
C GLN A 333 22.26 -9.75 -11.71
N LEU A 334 22.34 -11.09 -11.70
CA LEU A 334 22.43 -11.89 -12.91
C LEU A 334 21.15 -11.78 -13.78
N LYS A 335 20.00 -11.54 -13.15
CA LYS A 335 18.68 -11.52 -13.81
C LYS A 335 18.13 -10.11 -14.02
N LEU A 336 18.45 -9.18 -13.12
CA LEU A 336 17.91 -7.82 -12.99
C LEU A 336 19.01 -6.87 -12.43
N PRO A 337 19.92 -6.36 -13.28
CA PRO A 337 21.11 -5.61 -12.84
C PRO A 337 20.81 -4.27 -12.13
N ASP A 338 19.60 -3.73 -12.31
CA ASP A 338 19.18 -2.42 -11.77
C ASP A 338 18.21 -2.54 -10.58
N LEU A 339 18.18 -3.69 -9.89
CA LEU A 339 17.30 -3.93 -8.74
C LEU A 339 17.85 -3.31 -7.45
N ASP A 340 17.04 -2.48 -6.78
CA ASP A 340 17.36 -1.94 -5.45
C ASP A 340 16.88 -2.91 -4.36
N MET A 341 17.73 -3.87 -4.00
CA MET A 341 17.35 -4.91 -3.04
C MET A 341 17.34 -4.48 -1.57
N VAL A 342 17.71 -3.24 -1.26
CA VAL A 342 17.79 -2.80 0.15
C VAL A 342 16.38 -2.73 0.77
N GLY A 343 15.35 -2.47 -0.05
CA GLY A 343 13.95 -2.40 0.39
C GLY A 343 13.38 -3.75 0.83
N ASP A 344 13.63 -4.81 0.06
CA ASP A 344 12.96 -6.12 0.22
C ASP A 344 13.68 -7.10 1.15
N LEU A 345 14.90 -6.78 1.56
CA LEU A 345 15.76 -7.70 2.31
C LEU A 345 15.12 -8.20 3.63
N ALA A 346 14.36 -7.34 4.31
CA ALA A 346 13.66 -7.74 5.54
C ALA A 346 12.57 -8.79 5.27
N ASP A 347 11.90 -8.67 4.14
CA ASP A 347 10.83 -9.55 3.71
C ASP A 347 11.37 -10.88 3.20
N ASP A 348 12.48 -10.85 2.45
CA ASP A 348 13.24 -12.05 2.08
C ASP A 348 13.69 -12.86 3.30
N ILE A 349 14.23 -12.18 4.32
CA ILE A 349 14.64 -12.81 5.58
C ILE A 349 13.43 -13.44 6.27
N ALA A 350 12.30 -12.72 6.36
CA ALA A 350 11.08 -13.23 6.99
C ALA A 350 10.52 -14.45 6.25
N ASP A 351 10.52 -14.43 4.93
CA ASP A 351 10.04 -15.54 4.10
C ASP A 351 10.87 -16.80 4.29
N ASN A 352 12.20 -16.67 4.29
CA ASN A 352 13.10 -17.80 4.52
C ASN A 352 13.02 -18.32 5.95
N ALA A 353 12.96 -17.40 6.93
CA ALA A 353 12.86 -17.76 8.34
C ALA A 353 11.54 -18.51 8.65
N ALA A 354 10.47 -18.27 7.87
CA ALA A 354 9.19 -18.96 8.02
C ALA A 354 9.21 -20.41 7.54
N VAL A 355 10.09 -20.80 6.60
CA VAL A 355 10.04 -22.12 5.95
C VAL A 355 10.19 -23.28 6.93
N ALA A 356 11.29 -23.29 7.70
CA ALA A 356 11.61 -24.37 8.62
C ALA A 356 10.53 -24.57 9.72
N PRO A 357 10.13 -23.53 10.49
CA PRO A 357 9.09 -23.70 11.51
C PRO A 357 7.73 -24.06 10.91
N LEU A 358 7.41 -23.58 9.70
CA LEU A 358 6.18 -23.95 9.00
C LEU A 358 6.18 -25.44 8.61
N TYR A 359 7.31 -25.94 8.12
CA TYR A 359 7.47 -27.34 7.76
C TYR A 359 7.40 -28.25 8.98
N ASP A 360 8.08 -27.91 10.06
CA ASP A 360 8.01 -28.64 11.32
C ASP A 360 6.56 -28.68 11.86
N TYR A 361 5.85 -27.55 11.80
CA TYR A 361 4.44 -27.49 12.19
C TYR A 361 3.56 -28.37 11.30
N TYR A 362 3.73 -28.32 9.98
CA TYR A 362 3.02 -29.18 9.03
C TYR A 362 3.25 -30.67 9.32
N LEU A 363 4.50 -31.09 9.55
CA LEU A 363 4.84 -32.47 9.91
C LEU A 363 4.22 -32.90 11.25
N SER A 364 4.23 -32.00 12.24
CA SER A 364 3.61 -32.24 13.54
C SER A 364 2.10 -32.50 13.44
N LEU A 365 1.41 -31.77 12.57
CA LEU A 365 -0.03 -31.95 12.32
C LEU A 365 -0.33 -33.27 11.62
N LEU A 366 0.60 -33.74 10.79
CA LEU A 366 0.50 -35.04 10.13
C LEU A 366 0.93 -36.19 11.05
N GLY A 367 1.56 -35.90 12.19
CA GLY A 367 2.15 -36.92 13.07
C GLY A 367 3.28 -37.70 12.39
N MET A 368 4.07 -37.03 11.54
CA MET A 368 5.12 -37.63 10.71
C MET A 368 6.48 -36.98 10.94
N ASP A 369 7.55 -37.70 10.62
CA ASP A 369 8.90 -37.14 10.49
C ASP A 369 9.20 -36.79 9.02
N THR A 370 10.30 -36.07 8.80
CA THR A 370 10.75 -35.63 7.46
C THR A 370 10.98 -36.81 6.51
N MET A 371 11.54 -37.92 7.01
CA MET A 371 11.82 -39.10 6.19
C MET A 371 10.54 -39.80 5.72
N THR A 372 9.51 -39.81 6.55
CA THR A 372 8.19 -40.35 6.25
C THR A 372 7.47 -39.45 5.24
N ALA A 373 7.50 -38.13 5.42
CA ALA A 373 6.91 -37.18 4.48
C ALA A 373 7.53 -37.24 3.08
N ARG A 374 8.86 -37.48 3.00
CA ARG A 374 9.60 -37.71 1.74
C ARG A 374 9.19 -38.95 0.97
N ARG A 375 8.67 -39.97 1.65
CA ARG A 375 8.30 -41.26 1.04
C ARG A 375 6.81 -41.42 0.84
N THR A 376 6.03 -40.75 1.68
CA THR A 376 4.56 -40.82 1.65
C THR A 376 4.04 -39.98 0.49
N ARG A 377 3.34 -40.63 -0.44
CA ARG A 377 2.68 -39.94 -1.54
C ARG A 377 1.34 -39.38 -1.09
N ALA A 378 1.07 -38.16 -1.49
CA ALA A 378 -0.25 -37.56 -1.35
C ALA A 378 -1.28 -38.36 -2.17
N PRO A 379 -2.55 -38.38 -1.74
CA PRO A 379 -3.61 -39.09 -2.44
C PRO A 379 -3.97 -38.49 -3.82
N PHE A 380 -3.37 -37.35 -4.18
CA PHE A 380 -3.55 -36.66 -5.46
C PHE A 380 -2.21 -36.24 -6.05
N GLY A 381 -2.11 -36.23 -7.37
CA GLY A 381 -0.95 -35.72 -8.11
C GLY A 381 0.32 -36.58 -8.08
N GLY A 382 0.36 -37.66 -7.30
CA GLY A 382 1.52 -38.57 -7.23
C GLY A 382 2.76 -37.97 -6.55
N PHE A 383 2.69 -36.73 -6.06
CA PHE A 383 3.74 -36.06 -5.31
C PHE A 383 3.87 -36.59 -3.88
N THR A 384 5.05 -36.44 -3.29
CA THR A 384 5.27 -36.73 -1.87
C THR A 384 4.66 -35.62 -1.00
N LEU A 385 4.41 -35.90 0.28
CA LEU A 385 3.87 -34.88 1.20
C LEU A 385 4.83 -33.70 1.39
N GLU A 386 6.15 -33.92 1.28
CA GLU A 386 7.16 -32.85 1.23
C GLU A 386 7.05 -32.04 -0.06
N GLN A 387 6.91 -32.70 -1.21
CA GLN A 387 6.72 -31.99 -2.49
C GLN A 387 5.45 -31.15 -2.48
N ILE A 388 4.35 -31.66 -1.91
CA ILE A 388 3.10 -30.90 -1.76
C ILE A 388 3.31 -29.67 -0.86
N PHE A 389 4.06 -29.81 0.24
CA PHE A 389 4.36 -28.68 1.12
C PHE A 389 5.03 -27.53 0.36
N PHE A 390 6.12 -27.82 -0.34
CA PHE A 390 6.86 -26.80 -1.08
C PHE A 390 6.06 -26.26 -2.29
N SER A 391 5.32 -27.12 -2.99
CA SER A 391 4.54 -26.71 -4.15
C SER A 391 3.36 -25.79 -3.78
N LEU A 392 2.71 -26.02 -2.64
CA LEU A 392 1.57 -25.21 -2.20
C LEU A 392 1.98 -23.91 -1.50
N ARG A 393 3.20 -23.83 -0.97
CA ARG A 393 3.74 -22.59 -0.38
C ARG A 393 3.85 -21.50 -1.43
N HIS A 394 4.30 -21.83 -2.64
CA HIS A 394 4.44 -20.89 -3.74
C HIS A 394 3.07 -20.56 -4.35
N LEU A 395 2.56 -19.36 -4.09
CA LEU A 395 1.43 -18.82 -4.85
C LEU A 395 1.92 -18.55 -6.27
N CYS A 396 1.40 -19.29 -7.25
CA CYS A 396 1.71 -19.05 -8.65
C CYS A 396 1.07 -17.72 -9.09
N GLU A 397 1.82 -16.63 -9.03
CA GLU A 397 1.45 -15.38 -9.68
C GLU A 397 2.14 -15.29 -11.04
N LEU A 398 1.38 -15.49 -12.12
CA LEU A 398 1.83 -15.16 -13.47
C LEU A 398 1.62 -13.66 -13.68
N ARG A 399 2.69 -12.91 -13.88
CA ARG A 399 2.65 -11.47 -14.17
C ARG A 399 3.54 -11.12 -15.36
N ASP A 400 3.18 -10.06 -16.06
CA ASP A 400 3.94 -9.57 -17.21
C ASP A 400 5.30 -9.00 -16.74
N ALA A 401 6.35 -9.18 -17.55
CA ALA A 401 7.71 -8.74 -17.22
C ALA A 401 7.83 -7.22 -16.95
N GLU A 402 6.92 -6.43 -17.51
CA GLU A 402 6.85 -4.98 -17.29
C GLU A 402 6.34 -4.64 -15.88
N ASP A 403 5.42 -5.44 -15.32
CA ASP A 403 4.91 -5.24 -13.95
C ASP A 403 5.92 -5.70 -12.89
N LEU A 404 6.77 -6.69 -13.19
CA LEU A 404 7.83 -7.16 -12.29
C LEU A 404 8.89 -6.08 -12.02
N ASN A 405 9.32 -5.33 -13.05
CA ASN A 405 10.28 -4.24 -12.91
C ASN A 405 9.76 -3.05 -12.07
N VAL A 406 8.44 -2.82 -12.11
CA VAL A 406 7.81 -1.74 -11.33
C VAL A 406 7.73 -2.15 -9.86
N LEU A 407 7.20 -3.34 -9.59
CA LEU A 407 6.89 -3.80 -8.24
C LEU A 407 8.15 -4.00 -7.40
N SER A 408 9.19 -4.59 -7.99
CA SER A 408 10.50 -4.83 -7.36
C SER A 408 11.25 -3.54 -6.96
N ARG A 409 10.70 -2.36 -7.25
CA ARG A 409 11.28 -1.07 -6.89
C ARG A 409 10.31 -0.14 -6.16
N THR A 410 9.02 -0.46 -6.14
CA THR A 410 7.97 0.36 -5.50
C THR A 410 7.45 -0.21 -4.19
N ASP A 411 7.59 -1.51 -3.97
CA ASP A 411 7.00 -2.21 -2.84
C ASP A 411 8.10 -2.89 -2.01
N PRO A 412 8.42 -2.42 -0.79
CA PRO A 412 9.48 -2.98 0.06
C PRO A 412 9.15 -4.36 0.67
N GLY A 413 8.29 -5.14 0.00
CA GLY A 413 7.91 -6.49 0.40
C GLY A 413 7.73 -7.46 -0.76
N TYR A 414 8.33 -7.18 -1.93
CA TYR A 414 8.10 -7.97 -3.14
C TYR A 414 9.39 -8.51 -3.77
N PRO A 415 9.70 -9.79 -3.53
CA PRO A 415 10.50 -10.57 -4.47
C PRO A 415 9.91 -11.97 -4.73
N ASP A 416 8.58 -12.11 -4.90
CA ASP A 416 8.00 -13.30 -5.56
C ASP A 416 7.75 -12.98 -7.05
N ALA A 417 8.82 -12.62 -7.75
CA ALA A 417 8.86 -12.75 -9.19
C ALA A 417 9.07 -14.24 -9.49
N GLY A 418 8.05 -14.90 -10.04
CA GLY A 418 8.17 -16.21 -10.68
C GLY A 418 9.15 -16.14 -11.85
N VAL A 419 10.44 -16.06 -11.55
CA VAL A 419 11.47 -16.64 -12.39
C VAL A 419 11.60 -18.05 -11.88
N ASP A 420 11.43 -19.05 -12.74
CA ASP A 420 11.77 -20.44 -12.46
C ASP A 420 13.20 -20.49 -11.88
N LEU A 421 13.28 -20.42 -10.55
CA LEU A 421 14.44 -20.75 -9.77
C LEU A 421 14.25 -22.24 -9.51
N GLU A 422 14.86 -23.04 -10.37
CA GLU A 422 15.40 -24.33 -9.95
C GLU A 422 16.34 -24.03 -8.77
N ILE A 423 15.77 -23.95 -7.56
CA ILE A 423 16.53 -23.98 -6.33
C ILE A 423 17.02 -25.41 -6.25
N ASP A 424 18.20 -25.66 -6.81
CA ASP A 424 19.00 -26.81 -6.44
C ASP A 424 19.28 -26.68 -4.94
N VAL A 425 18.43 -27.31 -4.15
CA VAL A 425 18.63 -27.47 -2.72
C VAL A 425 19.87 -28.32 -2.55
N TRP A 426 21.02 -27.66 -2.40
CA TRP A 426 22.24 -28.28 -1.92
C TRP A 426 22.02 -28.70 -0.46
N LEU A 427 21.43 -29.88 -0.28
CA LEU A 427 21.58 -30.67 0.94
C LEU A 427 23.04 -31.13 1.00
N SER A 428 23.93 -30.29 1.52
CA SER A 428 25.24 -30.75 1.96
C SER A 428 25.10 -31.41 3.33
N THR A 429 25.16 -32.75 3.30
CA THR A 429 25.66 -33.72 4.31
C THR A 429 25.55 -33.40 5.79
#